data_AF-A0AAQ1J4K1-F1
#
_entry.id   AF-A0AAQ1J4K1-F1
#
_cell.length_a   1.000
_cell.length_b   1.000
_cell.length_c   1.000
_cell.angle_alpha   90.00
_cell.angle_beta   90.00
_cell.angle_gamma   90.00
#
_symmetry.space_group_name_H-M   'P 1'
#
loop_
_entity.id
_entity.type
_entity.pdbx_description
1 polymer ?
#
loop_
_entity_poly.entity_id
_entity_poly.type
_entity_poly.pdbx_seq_one_letter_code
_entity_poly.pdbx_strand_id
1 'polypeptide(L)'
;MIPPAVRTIKYRASIIDLVEQLNPALAITLAFNRDTTPAGAAEDLKHLHARLDRLVLGRLWAKRVDDRSTYVAVIEHVDTNLHIHLALSCAPEHVDQIASAVAGIWKEMVPTGSVVLKDASDIPGWGRYIAKAITPQTCDLLLMS
;
A
#
# COMPACT_ATOMS: atom_id res chain seq x y z
N MET A 1 22.27 -4.83 -25.03
CA MET A 1 21.11 -5.42 -24.33
C MET A 1 21.43 -5.49 -22.84
N ILE A 2 20.60 -4.92 -21.95
CA ILE A 2 20.88 -4.93 -20.50
C ILE A 2 20.56 -6.33 -19.93
N PRO A 3 21.46 -6.96 -19.15
CA PRO A 3 21.19 -8.26 -18.53
C PRO A 3 19.91 -8.25 -17.67
N PRO A 4 19.11 -9.34 -17.61
CA PRO A 4 17.88 -9.40 -16.81
C PRO A 4 18.10 -9.05 -15.33
N ALA A 5 19.17 -9.56 -14.72
CA ALA A 5 19.52 -9.25 -13.32
C ALA A 5 19.75 -7.74 -13.10
N VAL A 6 20.42 -7.06 -14.04
CA VAL A 6 20.66 -5.61 -13.98
C VAL A 6 19.34 -4.83 -14.13
N ARG A 7 18.39 -5.32 -14.92
CA ARG A 7 17.05 -4.72 -15.03
C ARG A 7 16.27 -4.85 -13.72
N THR A 8 16.30 -6.01 -13.08
CA THR A 8 15.63 -6.22 -11.79
C THR A 8 16.23 -5.34 -10.69
N ILE A 9 17.56 -5.18 -10.65
CA ILE A 9 18.22 -4.28 -9.69
C ILE A 9 17.78 -2.84 -9.90
N LYS A 10 17.81 -2.34 -11.15
CA LYS A 10 17.36 -0.99 -11.47
C LYS A 10 15.88 -0.77 -11.12
N TYR A 11 15.03 -1.76 -11.42
CA TYR A 11 13.62 -1.69 -11.11
C TYR A 11 13.38 -1.57 -9.60
N ARG A 12 14.05 -2.39 -8.78
CA ARG A 12 13.95 -2.32 -7.32
C ARG A 12 14.44 -0.99 -6.77
N ALA A 13 15.54 -0.45 -7.30
CA ALA A 13 16.02 0.87 -6.92
C ALA A 13 14.96 1.95 -7.20
N SER A 14 14.31 1.92 -8.37
CA SER A 14 13.26 2.88 -8.70
C SER A 14 12.02 2.78 -7.79
N ILE A 15 11.66 1.60 -7.31
CA ILE A 15 10.57 1.44 -6.32
C ILE A 15 10.99 2.01 -4.96
N ILE A 16 12.23 1.81 -4.55
CA ILE A 16 12.76 2.41 -3.31
C ILE A 16 12.72 3.93 -3.42
N ASP A 17 13.23 4.49 -4.52
CA ASP A 17 13.22 5.93 -4.78
C ASP A 17 11.79 6.49 -4.76
N LEU A 18 10.82 5.76 -5.34
CA LEU A 18 9.41 6.15 -5.35
C LEU A 18 8.82 6.18 -3.93
N VAL A 19 9.09 5.16 -3.11
CA VAL A 19 8.63 5.11 -1.71
C VAL A 19 9.30 6.21 -0.88
N GLU A 20 10.56 6.53 -1.13
CA GLU A 20 11.26 7.63 -0.45
C GLU A 20 10.66 8.99 -0.84
N GLN A 21 10.39 9.21 -2.14
CA GLN A 21 9.77 10.44 -2.63
C GLN A 21 8.33 10.63 -2.12
N LEU A 22 7.61 9.53 -1.92
CA LEU A 22 6.27 9.54 -1.34
C LEU A 22 6.27 10.10 0.10
N ASN A 23 7.39 9.99 0.83
CA ASN A 23 7.53 10.36 2.24
C ASN A 23 6.38 9.79 3.10
N PRO A 24 6.26 8.45 3.19
CA PRO A 24 5.11 7.82 3.82
C PRO A 24 5.04 8.13 5.31
N ALA A 25 3.84 8.37 5.80
CA ALA A 25 3.54 8.49 7.22
C ALA A 25 3.26 7.13 7.87
N LEU A 26 2.75 6.16 7.11
CA LEU A 26 2.36 4.84 7.61
C LEU A 26 2.84 3.70 6.71
N ALA A 27 3.29 2.63 7.35
CA ALA A 27 3.55 1.34 6.73
C ALA A 27 2.46 0.34 7.17
N ILE A 28 1.70 -0.18 6.22
CA ILE A 28 0.53 -1.03 6.52
C ILE A 28 0.67 -2.35 5.76
N THR A 29 0.39 -3.46 6.45
CA THR A 29 0.21 -4.77 5.83
C THR A 29 -1.23 -5.19 5.99
N LEU A 30 -1.87 -5.57 4.89
CA LEU A 30 -3.24 -6.08 4.85
C LEU A 30 -3.17 -7.55 4.46
N ALA A 31 -3.62 -8.45 5.34
CA ALA A 31 -3.79 -9.85 5.02
C ALA A 31 -5.27 -10.15 4.75
N PHE A 32 -5.54 -11.00 3.76
CA PHE A 32 -6.91 -11.43 3.43
C PHE A 32 -7.35 -12.62 4.27
N ASN A 33 -6.45 -13.56 4.57
CA ASN A 33 -6.74 -14.82 5.29
C ASN A 33 -7.91 -15.61 4.66
N ARG A 34 -8.06 -15.49 3.35
CA ARG A 34 -9.02 -16.18 2.49
C ARG A 34 -8.50 -16.12 1.06
N ASP A 35 -9.03 -16.98 0.20
CA ASP A 35 -8.72 -16.92 -1.23
C ASP A 35 -9.22 -15.60 -1.83
N THR A 36 -8.35 -14.97 -2.62
CA THR A 36 -8.67 -13.80 -3.42
C THR A 36 -7.74 -13.76 -4.63
N THR A 37 -8.08 -12.92 -5.62
CA THR A 37 -7.24 -12.71 -6.81
C THR A 37 -6.51 -11.38 -6.68
N PRO A 38 -5.38 -11.17 -7.40
CA PRO A 38 -4.71 -9.87 -7.43
C PRO A 38 -5.64 -8.72 -7.85
N ALA A 39 -6.53 -8.95 -8.82
CA ALA A 39 -7.52 -7.97 -9.25
C ALA A 39 -8.53 -7.62 -8.14
N GLY A 40 -9.04 -8.64 -7.44
CA GLY A 40 -9.92 -8.43 -6.28
C GLY A 40 -9.21 -7.68 -5.15
N ALA A 41 -7.93 -8.02 -4.90
CA ALA A 41 -7.12 -7.37 -3.88
C ALA A 41 -6.86 -5.88 -4.20
N ALA A 42 -6.58 -5.57 -5.47
CA ALA A 42 -6.42 -4.19 -5.93
C ALA A 42 -7.72 -3.37 -5.77
N GLU A 43 -8.87 -3.98 -6.04
CA GLU A 43 -10.16 -3.30 -5.87
C GLU A 43 -10.51 -3.07 -4.39
N ASP A 44 -10.25 -4.06 -3.54
CA ASP A 44 -10.40 -3.90 -2.09
C ASP A 44 -9.46 -2.82 -1.53
N LEU A 45 -8.23 -2.68 -2.06
CA LEU A 45 -7.33 -1.60 -1.67
C LEU A 45 -7.89 -0.21 -2.05
N LYS A 46 -8.43 -0.05 -3.26
CA LYS A 46 -9.07 1.22 -3.67
C LYS A 46 -10.24 1.57 -2.78
N HIS A 47 -11.07 0.59 -2.43
CA HIS A 47 -12.19 0.80 -1.51
C HIS A 47 -11.72 1.19 -0.12
N LEU A 48 -10.67 0.56 0.41
CA LEU A 48 -10.08 0.93 1.68
C LEU A 48 -9.57 2.36 1.63
N HIS A 49 -8.79 2.70 0.61
CA HIS A 49 -8.22 4.04 0.42
C HIS A 49 -9.30 5.12 0.35
N ALA A 50 -10.37 4.90 -0.42
CA ALA A 50 -11.50 5.80 -0.50
C ALA A 50 -12.22 5.98 0.85
N ARG A 51 -12.31 4.93 1.68
CA ARG A 51 -12.88 5.02 3.03
C ARG A 51 -11.98 5.80 3.99
N LEU A 52 -10.66 5.63 3.88
CA LEU A 52 -9.69 6.40 4.66
C LEU A 52 -9.72 7.89 4.28
N ASP A 53 -9.71 8.21 2.99
CA ASP A 53 -9.83 9.60 2.52
C ASP A 53 -11.17 10.21 2.96
N ARG A 54 -12.28 9.47 2.85
CA ARG A 54 -13.60 9.94 3.31
C ARG A 54 -13.64 10.17 4.82
N LEU A 55 -12.95 9.35 5.60
CA LEU A 55 -12.89 9.47 7.05
C LEU A 55 -12.27 10.81 7.47
N VAL A 56 -11.16 11.20 6.83
CA VAL A 56 -10.39 12.38 7.25
C VAL A 56 -10.77 13.66 6.50
N LEU A 57 -11.17 13.56 5.22
CA LEU A 57 -11.55 14.71 4.40
C LEU A 57 -13.07 14.96 4.37
N GLY A 58 -13.86 14.02 4.88
CA GLY A 58 -15.31 14.09 4.94
C GLY A 58 -16.02 13.72 3.63
N ARG A 59 -17.32 14.05 3.55
CA ARG A 59 -18.20 13.65 2.43
C ARG A 59 -17.71 14.10 1.05
N LEU A 60 -17.01 15.23 0.97
CA LEU A 60 -16.54 15.81 -0.29
C LEU A 60 -15.10 15.41 -0.63
N TRP A 61 -14.53 14.38 0.00
CA TRP A 61 -13.17 13.89 -0.25
C TRP A 61 -12.82 13.75 -1.74
N ALA A 62 -13.76 13.26 -2.56
CA ALA A 62 -13.55 13.07 -4.00
C ALA A 62 -13.31 14.37 -4.77
N LYS A 63 -13.72 15.53 -4.23
CA LYS A 63 -13.46 16.86 -4.81
C LYS A 63 -12.16 17.48 -4.29
N ARG A 64 -11.56 16.93 -3.24
CA ARG A 64 -10.37 17.45 -2.56
C ARG A 64 -9.12 16.70 -3.01
N VAL A 65 -8.91 16.62 -4.32
CA VAL A 65 -7.89 15.74 -4.93
C VAL A 65 -6.49 16.01 -4.37
N ASP A 66 -6.14 17.27 -4.16
CA ASP A 66 -4.83 17.69 -3.65
C ASP A 66 -4.62 17.38 -2.16
N ASP A 67 -5.71 17.15 -1.41
CA ASP A 67 -5.66 16.84 0.03
C ASP A 67 -5.70 15.32 0.30
N ARG A 68 -5.90 14.50 -0.74
CA ARG A 68 -6.05 13.05 -0.60
C ARG A 68 -4.74 12.39 -0.20
N SER A 69 -4.85 11.32 0.56
CA SER A 69 -3.71 10.45 0.80
C SER A 69 -3.27 9.78 -0.51
N THR A 70 -1.98 9.48 -0.63
CA THR A 70 -1.40 8.76 -1.77
C THR A 70 -0.67 7.53 -1.26
N TYR A 71 -0.51 6.51 -2.10
CA TYR A 71 0.17 5.30 -1.68
C TYR A 71 0.99 4.65 -2.78
N VAL A 72 1.97 3.86 -2.34
CA VAL A 72 2.64 2.82 -3.13
C VAL A 72 2.42 1.51 -2.42
N ALA A 73 1.86 0.53 -3.12
CA ALA A 73 1.49 -0.76 -2.54
C ALA A 73 1.87 -1.92 -3.45
N VAL A 74 2.05 -3.09 -2.84
CA VAL A 74 2.48 -4.31 -3.53
C VAL A 74 1.73 -5.51 -3.00
N ILE A 75 1.29 -6.36 -3.93
CA ILE A 75 0.69 -7.66 -3.64
C ILE A 75 1.78 -8.73 -3.49
N GLU A 76 1.80 -9.43 -2.36
CA GLU A 76 2.66 -10.61 -2.09
C GLU A 76 1.82 -11.88 -1.88
N HIS A 77 2.49 -13.04 -1.99
CA HIS A 77 1.93 -14.35 -1.64
C HIS A 77 0.65 -14.74 -2.41
N VAL A 78 0.62 -14.44 -3.71
CA VAL A 78 -0.53 -14.69 -4.62
C VAL A 78 -1.03 -16.13 -4.58
N ASP A 79 -0.13 -17.10 -4.44
CA ASP A 79 -0.47 -18.54 -4.46
C ASP A 79 -0.79 -19.13 -3.07
N THR A 80 -0.71 -18.34 -2.00
CA THR A 80 -0.95 -18.83 -0.62
C THR A 80 -1.87 -17.90 0.16
N ASN A 81 -1.34 -17.01 1.00
CA ASN A 81 -2.11 -16.03 1.76
C ASN A 81 -1.78 -14.65 1.24
N LEU A 82 -2.56 -14.18 0.26
CA LEU A 82 -2.32 -12.91 -0.42
C LEU A 82 -2.30 -11.77 0.59
N HIS A 83 -1.21 -10.99 0.57
CA HIS A 83 -1.03 -9.79 1.39
C HIS A 83 -0.84 -8.57 0.50
N ILE A 84 -1.22 -7.40 1.02
CA ILE A 84 -0.85 -6.11 0.45
C ILE A 84 0.06 -5.40 1.44
N HIS A 85 1.26 -5.03 1.00
CA HIS A 85 2.15 -4.14 1.72
C HIS A 85 2.06 -2.75 1.11
N LEU A 86 1.61 -1.76 1.89
CA LEU A 86 1.46 -0.38 1.42
C LEU A 86 2.26 0.62 2.26
N ALA A 87 2.85 1.57 1.57
CA ALA A 87 3.36 2.83 2.10
C ALA A 87 2.31 3.91 1.80
N LEU A 88 1.78 4.55 2.84
CA LEU A 88 0.74 5.59 2.72
C LEU A 88 1.32 6.94 3.13
N SER A 89 1.14 7.95 2.28
CA SER A 89 1.42 9.35 2.59
C SER A 89 0.12 10.11 2.79
N CYS A 90 0.06 10.91 3.84
CA CYS A 90 -1.09 11.73 4.20
C CYS A 90 -0.62 12.93 5.01
N ALA A 91 -1.50 13.92 5.18
CA ALA A 91 -1.21 15.08 6.02
C ALA A 91 -0.96 14.65 7.48
N PRO A 92 0.03 15.25 8.19
CA PRO A 92 0.40 14.83 9.54
C PRO A 92 -0.76 14.77 10.54
N GLU A 93 -1.72 15.69 10.44
CA GLU A 93 -2.91 15.75 11.28
C GLU A 93 -3.87 14.57 11.09
N HIS A 94 -3.75 13.80 10.00
CA HIS A 94 -4.60 12.66 9.69
C HIS A 94 -3.99 11.31 10.10
N VAL A 95 -2.70 11.28 10.46
CA VAL A 95 -1.95 10.03 10.71
C VAL A 95 -2.59 9.19 11.81
N ASP A 96 -2.81 9.77 12.98
CA ASP A 96 -3.36 9.06 14.14
C ASP A 96 -4.79 8.55 13.89
N GLN A 97 -5.59 9.35 13.17
CA GLN A 97 -6.95 8.98 12.83
C GLN A 97 -6.99 7.80 11.85
N ILE A 98 -6.13 7.81 10.83
CA ILE A 98 -6.00 6.71 9.87
C ILE A 98 -5.47 5.45 10.57
N ALA A 99 -4.39 5.58 11.36
CA ALA A 99 -3.79 4.47 12.09
C ALA A 99 -4.79 3.79 13.04
N SER A 100 -5.62 4.59 13.73
CA SER A 100 -6.63 4.05 14.64
C SER A 100 -7.80 3.37 13.93
N ALA A 101 -8.15 3.82 12.70
CA ALA A 101 -9.36 3.35 12.01
C ALA A 101 -9.12 2.21 11.02
N VAL A 102 -7.93 2.11 10.42
CA VAL A 102 -7.67 1.20 9.29
C VAL A 102 -7.97 -0.26 9.60
N ALA A 103 -7.65 -0.74 10.81
CA ALA A 103 -7.93 -2.12 11.21
C ALA A 103 -9.44 -2.40 11.28
N GLY A 104 -10.23 -1.46 11.79
CA GLY A 104 -11.69 -1.57 11.85
C GLY A 104 -12.31 -1.56 10.46
N ILE A 105 -11.92 -0.60 9.62
CA ILE A 105 -12.42 -0.49 8.24
C ILE A 105 -12.05 -1.73 7.43
N TRP A 106 -10.82 -2.24 7.57
CA TRP A 106 -10.41 -3.47 6.90
C TRP A 106 -11.23 -4.66 7.36
N LYS A 107 -11.47 -4.80 8.68
CA LYS A 107 -12.28 -5.89 9.23
C LYS A 107 -13.73 -5.86 8.74
N GLU A 108 -14.32 -4.69 8.55
CA GLU A 108 -15.64 -4.54 7.96
C GLU A 108 -15.69 -4.99 6.50
N MET A 109 -14.63 -4.70 5.73
CA MET A 109 -14.54 -5.06 4.31
C MET A 109 -14.16 -6.53 4.10
N VAL A 110 -13.21 -7.02 4.89
CA VAL A 110 -12.64 -8.36 4.81
C VAL A 110 -12.69 -8.98 6.22
N PRO A 111 -13.81 -9.63 6.60
CA PRO A 111 -14.02 -10.13 7.96
C PRO A 111 -12.98 -11.12 8.46
N THR A 112 -12.32 -11.87 7.58
CA THR A 112 -11.21 -12.78 7.94
C THR A 112 -9.86 -12.07 8.00
N GLY A 113 -9.76 -10.87 7.43
CA GLY A 113 -8.52 -10.15 7.24
C GLY A 113 -7.93 -9.62 8.54
N SER A 114 -6.65 -9.28 8.47
CA SER A 114 -5.90 -8.64 9.56
C SER A 114 -5.04 -7.51 9.03
N VAL A 115 -4.73 -6.56 9.91
CA VAL A 115 -3.89 -5.40 9.61
C VAL A 115 -2.69 -5.40 10.56
N VAL A 116 -1.51 -5.14 10.01
CA VAL A 116 -0.32 -4.80 10.79
C VAL A 116 0.11 -3.40 10.43
N LEU A 117 0.19 -2.53 11.43
CA LEU A 117 0.73 -1.18 11.32
C LEU A 117 2.14 -1.13 11.83
N LYS A 118 2.98 -0.38 11.12
CA LYS A 118 4.31 0.00 11.57
C LYS A 118 4.49 1.49 11.36
N ASP A 119 5.17 2.13 12.29
CA ASP A 119 5.64 3.50 12.09
C ASP A 119 6.61 3.52 10.91
N ALA A 120 6.46 4.51 10.03
CA ALA A 120 7.32 4.67 8.87
C ALA A 120 8.70 5.26 9.22
N SER A 121 9.16 5.14 10.47
CA SER A 121 10.44 5.73 10.93
C SER A 121 11.68 5.13 10.24
N ASP A 122 11.56 3.96 9.61
CA ASP A 122 12.55 3.36 8.70
C ASP A 122 12.02 3.30 7.26
N ILE A 123 11.82 4.47 6.64
CA ILE A 123 11.37 4.60 5.23
C ILE A 123 12.24 3.76 4.27
N PRO A 124 13.60 3.80 4.35
CA PRO A 124 14.43 2.99 3.45
C PRO A 124 14.31 1.49 3.71
N GLY A 125 14.07 1.07 4.96
CA GLY A 125 13.73 -0.31 5.30
C GLY A 125 12.40 -0.76 4.68
N TRP A 126 11.38 0.10 4.73
CA TRP A 126 10.07 -0.19 4.15
C TRP A 126 10.10 -0.25 2.62
N GLY A 127 10.79 0.70 1.96
CA GLY A 127 11.00 0.67 0.52
C GLY A 127 11.69 -0.62 0.05
N ARG A 128 12.75 -1.07 0.77
CA ARG A 128 13.41 -2.35 0.49
C ARG A 128 12.48 -3.56 0.70
N TYR A 129 11.63 -3.50 1.71
CA TYR A 129 10.67 -4.56 2.02
C TYR A 129 9.64 -4.69 0.89
N ILE A 130 9.01 -3.57 0.47
CA ILE A 130 8.08 -3.51 -0.66
C ILE A 130 8.75 -3.96 -1.97
N ALA A 131 9.97 -3.48 -2.25
CA ALA A 131 10.69 -3.79 -3.49
C ALA A 131 11.17 -5.25 -3.59
N LYS A 132 11.23 -5.99 -2.47
CA LYS A 132 11.67 -7.40 -2.48
C LYS A 132 10.74 -8.28 -3.33
N ALA A 133 9.45 -8.02 -3.24
CA ALA A 133 8.37 -8.76 -3.88
C ALA A 133 8.25 -8.53 -5.39
N ILE A 134 8.79 -7.43 -5.91
CA ILE A 134 8.56 -7.01 -7.30
C ILE A 134 9.78 -7.20 -8.18
N THR A 135 9.50 -7.68 -9.39
CA THR A 135 10.39 -7.77 -10.53
C THR A 135 9.72 -7.09 -11.73
N PRO A 136 10.44 -6.79 -12.82
CA PRO A 136 9.82 -6.31 -14.05
C PRO A 136 8.70 -7.22 -14.60
N GLN A 137 8.70 -8.50 -14.23
CA GLN A 137 7.71 -9.49 -14.67
C GLN A 137 6.45 -9.51 -13.79
N THR A 138 6.50 -8.91 -12.60
CA THR A 138 5.39 -8.85 -11.63
C THR A 138 4.97 -7.41 -11.35
N CYS A 139 5.21 -6.51 -12.32
CA CYS A 139 4.90 -5.09 -12.18
C CYS A 139 3.39 -4.81 -12.10
N ASP A 140 2.55 -5.73 -12.57
CA ASP A 140 1.10 -5.72 -12.41
C ASP A 140 0.65 -5.87 -10.95
N LEU A 141 1.53 -6.34 -10.06
CA LEU A 141 1.31 -6.41 -8.62
C LEU A 141 1.68 -5.11 -7.88
N LEU A 142 2.24 -4.11 -8.58
CA LEU A 142 2.47 -2.77 -8.05
C LEU A 142 1.19 -1.93 -8.21
N LEU A 143 0.74 -1.34 -7.11
CA LEU A 143 -0.46 -0.50 -7.05
C LEU A 143 -0.09 0.90 -6.56
N MET A 144 -0.65 1.93 -7.18
CA MET A 144 -0.36 3.32 -6.85
C MET A 144 -1.64 4.17 -6.99
N SER A 145 -1.75 5.22 -6.19
CA SER A 145 -2.81 6.24 -6.28
C SER A 145 -2.26 7.63 -6.07
#